data_AF-F3Z492-F1
#
_entry.id   AF-F3Z492-F1
#
_cell.length_a   1.000
_cell.length_b   1.000
_cell.length_c   1.000
_cell.angle_alpha   90.00
_cell.angle_beta   90.00
_cell.angle_gamma   90.00
#
_symmetry.space_group_name_H-M   'P 1'
#
loop_
_entity.id
_entity.type
_entity.pdbx_description
1 polymer ?
#
loop_
_entity_poly.entity_id
_entity_poly.type
_entity_poly.pdbx_seq_one_letter_code
_entity_poly.pdbx_strand_id
1 'polypeptide(L)'
;MVRRIPFALAAIITAWPAPAWAVQPHGGPEGLYVHQLGHILFFAAVVKLWLLLRARFRTASRPWRRMRWSAALFALWNVVAFTSHIYEAQVATAIDRGQVPPAWSAPGDASLLSYLIYLSSLDNLILVPAMLFFYLGLRGLLGERP
;
A
#
# COMPACT_ATOMS: atom_id res chain seq x y z
N MET A 1 23.88 2.91 26.73
CA MET A 1 24.07 2.79 25.27
C MET A 1 23.81 1.39 24.70
N VAL A 2 23.92 0.30 25.48
CA VAL A 2 23.83 -1.10 24.99
C VAL A 2 22.44 -1.52 24.48
N ARG A 3 21.35 -0.87 24.93
CA ARG A 3 19.96 -1.23 24.56
C ARG A 3 19.54 -0.89 23.12
N ARG A 4 20.32 -0.11 22.37
CA ARG A 4 19.98 0.33 20.99
C ARG A 4 20.55 -0.58 19.89
N ILE A 5 21.63 -1.28 20.19
CA ILE A 5 22.31 -2.22 19.28
C ILE A 5 21.40 -3.38 18.85
N PRO A 6 20.63 -4.05 19.75
CA PRO A 6 19.75 -5.13 19.31
C PRO A 6 18.60 -4.65 18.43
N PHE A 7 18.08 -3.43 18.63
CA PHE A 7 17.03 -2.85 17.78
C PHE A 7 17.56 -2.45 16.40
N ALA A 8 18.76 -1.90 16.32
CA ALA A 8 19.38 -1.54 15.04
C ALA A 8 19.71 -2.79 14.21
N LEU A 9 20.25 -3.84 14.85
CA LEU A 9 20.50 -5.13 14.20
C LEU A 9 19.21 -5.81 13.77
N ALA A 10 18.17 -5.83 14.63
CA ALA A 10 16.86 -6.36 14.25
C ALA A 10 16.27 -5.60 13.05
N ALA A 11 16.35 -4.26 13.05
CA ALA A 11 15.88 -3.44 11.95
C ALA A 11 16.63 -3.74 10.63
N ILE A 12 17.96 -3.89 10.68
CA ILE A 12 18.78 -4.23 9.52
C ILE A 12 18.44 -5.63 8.99
N ILE A 13 18.26 -6.61 9.88
CA ILE A 13 17.91 -7.99 9.50
C ILE A 13 16.50 -8.04 8.88
N THR A 14 15.53 -7.31 9.44
CA THR A 14 14.17 -7.25 8.86
C THR A 14 14.08 -6.40 7.60
N ALA A 15 15.01 -5.47 7.39
CA ALA A 15 15.08 -4.64 6.19
C ALA A 15 15.92 -5.30 5.08
N TRP A 16 16.47 -6.50 5.30
CA TRP A 16 17.18 -7.23 4.26
C TRP A 16 16.19 -7.63 3.16
N PRO A 17 16.37 -7.14 1.92
CA PRO A 17 15.43 -7.41 0.85
C PRO A 17 15.53 -8.89 0.47
N ALA A 18 14.53 -9.66 0.89
CA ALA A 18 14.27 -11.00 0.39
C ALA A 18 12.99 -10.97 -0.44
N PRO A 19 12.83 -11.85 -1.44
CA PRO A 19 11.56 -12.03 -2.11
C PRO A 19 10.50 -12.32 -1.05
N ALA A 20 9.53 -11.41 -0.87
CA ALA A 20 8.48 -11.58 0.13
C ALA A 20 7.39 -12.56 -0.34
N TRP A 21 7.44 -12.99 -1.62
CA TRP A 21 6.40 -13.81 -2.27
C TRP A 21 4.99 -13.24 -2.03
N ALA A 22 4.91 -11.91 -1.81
CA ALA A 22 3.73 -11.25 -1.29
C ALA A 22 2.63 -11.14 -2.34
N VAL A 23 3.01 -11.15 -3.62
CA VAL A 23 2.08 -11.21 -4.74
C VAL A 23 1.92 -12.67 -5.12
N GLN A 24 0.79 -13.27 -4.71
CA GLN A 24 0.41 -14.59 -5.21
C GLN A 24 -0.15 -14.42 -6.62
N PRO A 25 0.50 -14.97 -7.67
CA PRO A 25 -0.08 -14.95 -9.01
C PRO A 25 -1.40 -15.71 -8.97
N HIS A 26 -2.50 -15.02 -9.29
CA HIS A 26 -3.80 -15.66 -9.45
C HIS A 26 -3.81 -16.33 -10.82
N GLY A 27 -4.21 -17.61 -10.87
CA GLY A 27 -4.06 -18.42 -12.08
C GLY A 27 -4.84 -17.92 -13.30
N GLY A 28 -5.91 -17.15 -13.11
CA GLY A 28 -6.76 -16.62 -14.19
C GLY A 28 -7.11 -15.15 -14.01
N PRO A 29 -7.54 -14.46 -15.08
CA PRO A 29 -7.85 -13.03 -15.08
C PRO A 29 -9.03 -12.67 -14.17
N GLU A 30 -9.88 -13.64 -13.81
CA GLU A 30 -11.04 -13.45 -12.93
C GLU A 30 -10.64 -12.91 -11.57
N GLY A 31 -9.52 -13.41 -11.01
CA GLY A 31 -8.99 -12.93 -9.73
C GLY A 31 -8.61 -11.45 -9.80
N LEU A 32 -7.97 -11.02 -10.89
CA LEU A 32 -7.60 -9.63 -11.11
C LEU A 32 -8.83 -8.73 -11.21
N TYR A 33 -9.88 -9.14 -11.95
CA TYR A 33 -11.10 -8.34 -12.07
C TYR A 33 -11.80 -8.14 -10.72
N VAL A 34 -11.96 -9.22 -9.94
CA VAL A 34 -12.59 -9.15 -8.62
C VAL A 34 -11.74 -8.32 -7.65
N HIS A 35 -10.41 -8.46 -7.71
CA HIS A 35 -9.48 -7.67 -6.91
C HIS A 35 -9.57 -6.16 -7.21
N GLN A 36 -9.58 -5.80 -8.50
CA GLN A 36 -9.74 -4.41 -8.96
C GLN A 36 -11.11 -3.83 -8.57
N LEU A 37 -12.17 -4.63 -8.63
CA LEU A 37 -13.48 -4.23 -8.11
C LEU A 37 -13.43 -3.97 -6.59
N GLY A 38 -12.70 -4.80 -5.85
CA GLY A 38 -12.40 -4.61 -4.44
C GLY A 38 -11.77 -3.24 -4.15
N HIS A 39 -10.76 -2.85 -4.93
CA HIS A 39 -10.14 -1.53 -4.83
C HIS A 39 -11.11 -0.38 -5.10
N ILE A 40 -12.01 -0.50 -6.08
CA ILE A 40 -13.01 0.54 -6.38
C ILE A 40 -13.96 0.73 -5.18
N LEU A 41 -14.48 -0.36 -4.65
CA LEU A 41 -15.39 -0.33 -3.50
C LEU A 41 -14.70 0.18 -2.25
N PHE A 42 -13.47 -0.28 -1.99
CA PHE A 42 -12.67 0.17 -0.85
C PHE A 42 -12.36 1.66 -0.95
N PHE A 43 -11.93 2.16 -2.11
CA PHE A 43 -11.67 3.58 -2.35
C PHE A 43 -12.89 4.43 -2.03
N ALA A 44 -14.06 4.06 -2.57
CA ALA A 44 -15.31 4.78 -2.32
C ALA A 44 -15.64 4.81 -0.82
N ALA A 45 -15.46 3.69 -0.12
CA ALA A 45 -15.69 3.58 1.31
C ALA A 45 -14.74 4.48 2.12
N VAL A 46 -13.43 4.45 1.87
CA VAL A 46 -12.45 5.23 2.63
C VAL A 46 -12.50 6.72 2.32
N VAL A 47 -12.83 7.11 1.08
CA VAL A 47 -13.07 8.51 0.72
C VAL A 47 -14.32 9.04 1.42
N LYS A 48 -15.42 8.29 1.40
CA LYS A 48 -16.63 8.64 2.15
C LYS A 48 -16.34 8.78 3.64
N LEU A 49 -15.59 7.85 4.22
CA LEU A 49 -15.16 7.91 5.62
C LEU A 49 -14.33 9.17 5.88
N TRP A 50 -13.35 9.48 5.03
CA TRP A 50 -12.52 10.68 5.16
C TRP A 50 -13.36 11.96 5.13
N LEU A 51 -14.33 12.07 4.21
CA LEU A 51 -15.25 13.20 4.12
C LEU A 51 -16.11 13.35 5.39
N LEU A 52 -16.67 12.24 5.89
CA LEU A 52 -17.45 12.22 7.13
C LEU A 52 -16.61 12.66 8.33
N LEU A 53 -15.38 12.15 8.45
CA LEU A 53 -14.46 12.53 9.51
C LEU A 53 -14.07 14.01 9.40
N ARG A 54 -13.83 14.52 8.20
CA ARG A 54 -13.51 15.93 7.98
C ARG A 54 -14.68 16.85 8.34
N ALA A 55 -15.91 16.46 8.05
CA ALA A 55 -17.11 17.26 8.33
C ALA A 55 -17.49 17.26 9.82
N ARG A 56 -17.52 16.09 10.46
CA ARG A 56 -18.04 15.94 11.84
C ARG A 56 -17.00 16.21 12.93
N PHE A 57 -15.71 16.04 12.61
CA PHE A 57 -14.63 16.01 13.60
C PHE A 57 -13.52 17.02 13.27
N ARG A 58 -13.90 18.19 12.73
CA ARG A 58 -12.97 19.24 12.30
C ARG A 58 -12.06 19.77 13.41
N THR A 59 -12.57 19.87 14.64
CA THR A 59 -11.83 20.28 15.87
C THR A 59 -11.54 19.11 16.81
N ALA A 60 -11.54 17.88 16.29
CA ALA A 60 -11.60 16.71 17.14
C ALA A 60 -10.28 16.33 17.83
N SER A 61 -10.43 15.52 18.87
CA SER A 61 -9.34 14.95 19.67
C SER A 61 -8.33 14.17 18.82
N ARG A 62 -7.14 13.93 19.39
CA ARG A 62 -6.03 13.23 18.71
C ARG A 62 -6.46 11.93 18.01
N PRO A 63 -7.29 11.04 18.58
CA PRO A 63 -7.73 9.80 17.93
C PRO A 63 -8.49 10.02 16.62
N TRP A 64 -9.44 10.95 16.58
CA TRP A 64 -10.21 11.27 15.36
C TRP A 64 -9.33 11.83 14.25
N ARG A 65 -8.31 12.64 14.60
CA ARG A 65 -7.34 13.12 13.60
C ARG A 65 -6.52 11.99 12.99
N ARG A 66 -6.16 10.97 13.79
CA ARG A 66 -5.45 9.77 13.29
C ARG A 66 -6.33 8.95 12.37
N MET A 67 -7.61 8.73 12.71
CA MET A 67 -8.58 8.06 11.82
C MET A 67 -8.72 8.78 10.48
N ARG A 68 -8.73 10.12 10.49
CA ARG A 68 -8.81 10.91 9.26
C ARG A 68 -7.55 10.77 8.41
N TRP A 69 -6.36 10.81 9.02
CA TRP A 69 -5.11 10.59 8.29
C TRP A 69 -5.00 9.17 7.75
N SER A 70 -5.42 8.17 8.52
CA SER A 70 -5.50 6.78 8.08
C SER A 70 -6.39 6.64 6.84
N ALA A 71 -7.60 7.21 6.86
CA ALA A 71 -8.50 7.17 5.70
C ALA A 71 -7.89 7.84 4.45
N ALA A 72 -7.18 8.96 4.62
CA ALA A 72 -6.49 9.62 3.50
C ALA A 72 -5.34 8.75 2.94
N LEU A 73 -4.54 8.13 3.81
CA LEU A 73 -3.44 7.26 3.40
C LEU A 73 -3.95 5.97 2.75
N PHE A 74 -5.04 5.37 3.24
CA PHE A 74 -5.67 4.23 2.58
C PHE A 74 -6.20 4.59 1.19
N ALA A 75 -6.79 5.77 1.02
CA ALA A 75 -7.22 6.24 -0.29
C ALA A 75 -6.03 6.40 -1.25
N LEU A 76 -4.93 6.99 -0.78
CA LEU A 76 -3.70 7.14 -1.56
C LEU A 76 -3.07 5.79 -1.91
N TRP A 77 -2.91 4.90 -0.94
CA TRP A 77 -2.41 3.54 -1.15
C TRP A 77 -3.25 2.80 -2.18
N ASN A 78 -4.58 2.90 -2.09
CA ASN A 78 -5.47 2.21 -3.01
C ASN A 78 -5.29 2.68 -4.46
N VAL A 79 -5.06 3.97 -4.70
CA VAL A 79 -4.77 4.48 -6.06
C VAL A 79 -3.45 3.90 -6.58
N VAL A 80 -2.41 3.84 -5.74
CA VAL A 80 -1.10 3.28 -6.10
C VAL A 80 -1.22 1.79 -6.41
N ALA A 81 -1.84 1.00 -5.53
CA ALA A 81 -2.02 -0.45 -5.69
C ALA A 81 -2.89 -0.78 -6.93
N PHE A 82 -4.02 -0.09 -7.10
CA PHE A 82 -4.89 -0.24 -8.27
C PHE A 82 -4.11 -0.03 -9.58
N THR A 83 -3.33 1.06 -9.64
CA THR A 83 -2.53 1.41 -10.81
C THR A 83 -1.40 0.40 -11.05
N SER A 84 -0.74 -0.05 -9.98
CA SER A 84 0.33 -1.05 -10.04
C SER A 84 -0.15 -2.34 -10.70
N HIS A 85 -1.30 -2.85 -10.29
CA HIS A 85 -1.90 -4.04 -10.86
C HIS A 85 -2.31 -3.90 -12.33
N ILE A 86 -2.74 -2.71 -12.77
CA ILE A 86 -2.98 -2.45 -14.20
C ILE A 86 -1.68 -2.58 -14.98
N TYR A 87 -0.59 -1.99 -14.48
CA TYR A 87 0.71 -2.09 -15.15
C TYR A 87 1.26 -3.50 -15.15
N GLU A 88 1.16 -4.23 -14.04
CA GLU A 88 1.56 -5.65 -13.96
C GLU A 88 0.82 -6.49 -15.00
N ALA A 89 -0.50 -6.29 -15.16
CA ALA A 89 -1.29 -7.00 -16.15
C ALA A 89 -0.90 -6.66 -17.60
N GLN A 90 -0.58 -5.39 -17.88
CA GLN A 90 -0.09 -4.96 -19.19
C GLN A 90 1.29 -5.56 -19.52
N VAL A 91 2.20 -5.55 -18.55
CA VAL A 91 3.53 -6.13 -18.69
C VAL A 91 3.44 -7.65 -18.90
N ALA A 92 2.62 -8.35 -18.12
CA ALA A 92 2.39 -9.78 -18.30
C ALA A 92 1.86 -10.09 -19.71
N THR A 93 0.87 -9.32 -20.19
CA THR A 93 0.34 -9.46 -21.56
C THR A 93 1.42 -9.22 -22.62
N ALA A 94 2.31 -8.24 -22.42
CA ALA A 94 3.39 -7.94 -23.34
C ALA A 94 4.47 -9.04 -23.37
N ILE A 95 4.76 -9.65 -22.22
CA ILE A 95 5.63 -10.84 -22.10
C ILE A 95 5.01 -12.02 -22.84
N ASP A 96 3.73 -12.31 -22.62
CA ASP A 96 3.01 -13.42 -23.28
C ASP A 96 2.98 -13.26 -24.81
N ARG A 97 2.97 -12.01 -25.29
CA ARG A 97 3.04 -11.68 -26.73
C ARG A 97 4.46 -11.65 -27.30
N GLY A 98 5.48 -11.93 -26.49
CA GLY A 98 6.89 -11.87 -26.89
C GLY A 98 7.39 -10.46 -27.22
N GLN A 99 6.65 -9.42 -26.80
CA GLN A 99 7.01 -8.02 -27.02
C GLN A 99 8.07 -7.54 -26.03
N VAL A 100 8.19 -8.23 -24.89
CA VAL A 100 9.11 -7.89 -23.81
C VAL A 100 9.72 -9.17 -23.23
N PRO A 101 11.02 -9.20 -22.88
CA PRO A 101 11.62 -10.35 -22.21
C PRO A 101 10.96 -10.67 -20.86
N PRO A 102 10.85 -11.95 -20.45
CA PRO A 102 10.29 -12.35 -19.15
C PRO A 102 11.03 -11.77 -17.95
N ALA A 103 12.30 -11.42 -18.13
CA ALA A 103 13.16 -10.85 -17.11
C ALA A 103 13.07 -9.31 -17.12
N TRP A 104 11.89 -8.74 -16.83
CA TRP A 104 11.82 -7.34 -16.39
C TRP A 104 12.38 -7.26 -14.96
N SER A 105 13.69 -7.46 -14.85
CA SER A 105 14.47 -7.32 -13.64
C SER A 105 14.96 -5.88 -13.56
N ALA A 106 14.33 -5.07 -12.71
CA ALA A 106 14.73 -3.69 -12.40
C ALA A 106 14.57 -2.69 -13.58
N PRO A 107 14.77 -1.36 -13.37
CA PRO A 107 14.65 -0.35 -14.42
C PRO A 107 15.81 -0.49 -15.43
N GLY A 108 15.77 -1.51 -16.28
CA GLY A 108 16.81 -1.78 -17.28
C GLY A 108 16.78 -0.81 -18.46
N ASP A 109 15.65 -0.16 -18.70
CA ASP A 109 15.45 0.83 -19.77
C ASP A 109 15.54 2.30 -19.26
N ALA A 110 15.73 2.50 -17.95
CA ALA A 110 15.68 3.80 -17.26
C ALA A 110 14.43 4.64 -17.57
N SER A 111 13.34 4.02 -18.05
CA SER A 111 12.15 4.77 -18.43
C SER A 111 11.41 5.26 -17.18
N LEU A 112 10.78 6.44 -17.28
CA LEU A 112 9.93 6.96 -16.21
C LEU A 112 8.86 5.93 -15.80
N LEU A 113 8.33 5.18 -16.77
CA LEU A 113 7.35 4.13 -16.53
C LEU A 113 7.91 2.99 -15.67
N SER A 114 9.12 2.50 -15.96
CA SER A 114 9.78 1.47 -15.14
C SER A 114 9.99 1.91 -13.70
N TYR A 115 10.37 3.18 -13.48
CA TYR A 115 10.48 3.74 -12.14
C TYR A 115 9.13 3.86 -11.44
N LEU A 116 8.08 4.28 -12.16
CA LEU A 116 6.73 4.36 -11.61
C LEU A 116 6.18 2.98 -11.23
N ILE A 117 6.40 1.97 -12.07
CA ILE A 117 6.04 0.57 -11.77
C ILE A 117 6.78 0.11 -10.52
N TYR A 118 8.11 0.24 -10.50
CA TYR A 118 8.92 -0.18 -9.35
C TYR A 118 8.51 0.53 -8.04
N LEU A 119 8.31 1.85 -8.08
CA LEU A 119 7.86 2.62 -6.91
C LEU A 119 6.44 2.23 -6.48
N SER A 120 5.55 1.92 -7.44
CA SER A 120 4.19 1.46 -7.14
C SER A 120 4.18 0.09 -6.48
N SER A 121 5.16 -0.78 -6.76
CA SER A 121 5.35 -2.06 -6.07
C SER A 121 5.86 -1.90 -4.62
N LEU A 122 6.28 -0.69 -4.23
CA LEU A 122 6.62 -0.33 -2.85
C LEU A 122 5.42 0.29 -2.10
N ASP A 123 4.20 -0.06 -2.50
CA ASP A 123 2.93 0.40 -1.94
C ASP A 123 2.85 0.25 -0.41
N ASN A 124 3.54 -0.75 0.15
CA ASN A 124 3.67 -0.98 1.59
C ASN A 124 4.20 0.23 2.37
N LEU A 125 5.00 1.10 1.73
CA LEU A 125 5.47 2.35 2.33
C LEU A 125 4.32 3.30 2.70
N ILE A 126 3.16 3.16 2.04
CA ILE A 126 1.95 3.93 2.30
C ILE A 126 0.99 3.13 3.19
N LEU A 127 0.84 1.83 2.93
CA LEU A 127 -0.07 0.94 3.67
C LEU A 127 0.29 0.85 5.15
N VAL A 128 1.57 0.64 5.48
CA VAL A 128 2.01 0.44 6.86
C VAL A 128 1.73 1.69 7.72
N PRO A 129 2.07 2.92 7.29
CA PRO A 129 1.62 4.12 7.98
C PRO A 129 0.10 4.21 8.09
N ALA A 130 -0.67 3.89 7.03
CA ALA A 130 -2.13 3.92 7.04
C ALA A 130 -2.72 3.04 8.16
N MET A 131 -2.20 1.80 8.28
CA MET A 131 -2.56 0.85 9.33
C MET A 131 -2.13 1.32 10.73
N LEU A 132 -0.94 1.91 10.86
CA LEU A 132 -0.47 2.45 12.13
C LEU A 132 -1.38 3.59 12.63
N PHE A 133 -1.73 4.53 11.75
CA PHE A 133 -2.68 5.60 12.08
C PHE A 133 -4.07 5.05 12.42
N PHE A 134 -4.52 4.01 11.70
CA PHE A 134 -5.79 3.34 11.99
C PHE A 134 -5.79 2.76 13.40
N TYR A 135 -4.78 1.94 13.72
CA TYR A 135 -4.62 1.30 15.02
C TYR A 135 -4.53 2.32 16.15
N LEU A 136 -3.66 3.33 16.03
CA LEU A 136 -3.52 4.37 17.05
C LEU A 136 -4.75 5.28 17.17
N GLY A 137 -5.56 5.38 16.11
CA GLY A 137 -6.85 6.03 16.11
C GLY A 137 -7.86 5.21 16.91
N LEU A 138 -8.03 3.94 16.56
CA LEU A 138 -8.97 3.02 17.21
C LEU A 138 -8.65 2.84 18.69
N ARG A 139 -7.39 2.55 19.04
CA ARG A 139 -6.91 2.44 20.42
C ARG A 139 -7.27 3.67 21.25
N GLY A 140 -7.08 4.85 20.67
CA GLY A 140 -7.40 6.11 21.33
C GLY A 140 -8.90 6.38 21.48
N LEU A 141 -9.73 5.85 20.59
CA LEU A 141 -11.20 5.93 20.70
C LEU A 141 -11.75 4.95 21.74
N LEU A 142 -11.10 3.79 21.92
CA LEU A 142 -11.44 2.79 22.93
C LEU A 142 -10.98 3.17 24.35
N GLY A 143 -10.19 4.25 24.49
CA GLY A 143 -9.70 4.71 25.80
C GLY A 143 -8.59 3.85 26.40
N GLU A 144 -7.97 2.99 25.60
CA GLU A 144 -6.82 2.19 26.04
C GLU A 144 -5.64 3.11 26.38
N ARG A 145 -5.16 3.04 27.62
CA ARG A 145 -4.00 3.81 28.10
C ARG A 145 -2.71 3.30 27.42
N PRO A 146 -1.72 4.18 27.16
CA PRO A 146 -0.46 3.83 26.51
C PRO A 146 0.28 2.71 27.22
#